data_AF-A0A834I7C9-F1
#
_entry.id   AF-A0A834I7C9-F1
#
_cell.length_a   1.000
_cell.length_b   1.000
_cell.length_c   1.000
_cell.angle_alpha   90.00
_cell.angle_beta   90.00
_cell.angle_gamma   90.00
#
_symmetry.space_group_name_H-M   'P 1'
#
loop_
_entity.id
_entity.type
_entity.pdbx_description
1 polymer ?
#
loop_
_entity_poly.entity_id
_entity_poly.type
_entity_poly.pdbx_seq_one_letter_code
_entity_poly.pdbx_strand_id
1 'polypeptide(L)'
;MECSSVEAKSSCGSNITDMYRGKSPWSFNVGCVVPSRYHCVLYELPVNLKDPPRPHRSKQLRVWDTDHVRMPFSDENLFPVKENSVDIIKKRWQVIEEALSTNIMSTYEFETALNKYNINLPKFELFHYFFNKVLNPEESLNFFTTCLPKIIKLALRLPELIPDGIPLLQQNHNRSLSLSQLQISSLLSNAFLCTFPWKKSIASSYPGVNFITLYSSFERPSRNHSMYGKLKCLINYFYRVTQQGKS
;
A
#
# COMPACT_ATOMS: atom_id res chain seq x y z
N MET A 1 -29.49 -56.67 6.07
CA MET A 1 -29.75 -55.47 5.25
C MET A 1 -28.69 -54.45 5.66
N GLU A 2 -27.48 -54.57 5.13
CA GLU A 2 -26.41 -53.61 5.39
C GLU A 2 -26.44 -52.56 4.29
N CYS A 3 -26.77 -51.34 4.67
CA CYS A 3 -26.73 -50.19 3.79
C CYS A 3 -25.27 -49.71 3.70
N SER A 4 -24.57 -50.13 2.66
CA SER A 4 -23.23 -49.64 2.34
C SER A 4 -23.33 -48.18 1.89
N SER A 5 -22.91 -47.27 2.78
CA SER A 5 -22.76 -45.85 2.48
C SER A 5 -21.68 -45.67 1.41
N VAL A 6 -22.08 -45.28 0.21
CA VAL A 6 -21.16 -44.90 -0.87
C VAL A 6 -20.50 -43.58 -0.46
N GLU A 7 -19.22 -43.63 -0.08
CA GLU A 7 -18.43 -42.42 0.18
C GLU A 7 -18.41 -41.55 -1.09
N ALA A 8 -18.90 -40.31 -0.96
CA ALA A 8 -18.88 -39.34 -2.04
C ALA A 8 -17.42 -39.00 -2.39
N LYS A 9 -17.03 -39.17 -3.65
CA LYS A 9 -15.70 -38.76 -4.13
C LYS A 9 -15.52 -37.25 -3.91
N SER A 10 -14.43 -36.88 -3.25
CA SER A 10 -14.06 -35.49 -2.92
C SER A 10 -13.57 -34.65 -4.11
N SER A 11 -13.25 -35.29 -5.25
CA SER A 11 -12.87 -34.62 -6.50
C SER A 11 -13.17 -35.50 -7.73
N CYS A 12 -13.40 -34.87 -8.88
CA CYS A 12 -13.56 -35.53 -10.18
C CYS A 12 -12.61 -34.91 -11.24
N GLY A 13 -12.32 -35.65 -12.32
CA GLY A 13 -11.40 -35.23 -13.37
C GLY A 13 -9.94 -35.69 -13.15
N SER A 14 -9.00 -35.07 -13.87
CA SER A 14 -7.56 -35.35 -13.75
C SER A 14 -7.03 -35.01 -12.36
N ASN A 15 -6.02 -35.76 -11.89
CA ASN A 15 -5.45 -35.51 -10.57
C ASN A 15 -4.72 -34.15 -10.58
N ILE A 16 -4.77 -33.43 -9.47
CA ILE A 16 -4.00 -32.19 -9.28
C ILE A 16 -2.48 -32.41 -9.43
N THR A 17 -1.99 -33.64 -9.27
CA THR A 17 -0.61 -34.02 -9.57
C THR A 17 -0.29 -34.02 -11.05
N ASP A 18 -1.29 -34.25 -11.90
CA ASP A 18 -1.15 -34.33 -13.36
C ASP A 18 -1.18 -32.93 -13.99
N MET A 19 -1.59 -31.91 -13.22
CA MET A 19 -1.51 -30.53 -13.64
C MET A 19 -0.06 -30.06 -13.63
N TYR A 20 0.32 -29.36 -14.69
CA TYR A 20 1.69 -28.87 -14.92
C TYR A 20 2.24 -27.90 -13.85
N ARG A 21 1.45 -27.40 -12.89
CA ARG A 21 1.87 -26.48 -11.81
C ARG A 21 2.74 -25.31 -12.30
N GLY A 22 2.44 -24.77 -13.49
CA GLY A 22 3.24 -23.70 -14.13
C GLY A 22 4.50 -24.17 -14.87
N LYS A 23 4.79 -25.47 -14.88
CA LYS A 23 5.82 -26.12 -15.70
C LYS A 23 5.15 -26.81 -16.89
N SER A 24 4.97 -26.09 -17.99
CA SER A 24 4.59 -26.70 -19.28
C SER A 24 5.48 -27.93 -19.58
N PRO A 25 5.02 -28.93 -20.37
CA PRO A 25 5.87 -30.01 -20.88
C PRO A 25 7.18 -29.50 -21.49
N TRP A 26 7.12 -28.27 -22.01
CA TRP A 26 8.23 -27.50 -22.53
C TRP A 26 8.71 -26.56 -21.43
N SER A 27 9.91 -26.82 -20.89
CA SER A 27 10.52 -26.04 -19.81
C SER A 27 10.34 -24.53 -20.00
N PHE A 28 9.64 -23.87 -19.07
CA PHE A 28 9.45 -22.42 -19.07
C PHE A 28 10.76 -21.75 -18.63
N ASN A 29 11.54 -21.22 -19.59
CA ASN A 29 12.66 -20.33 -19.30
C ASN A 29 12.15 -18.89 -19.35
N VAL A 30 12.19 -18.19 -18.22
CA VAL A 30 11.81 -16.78 -18.16
C VAL A 30 13.00 -15.96 -18.65
N GLY A 31 12.80 -15.16 -19.69
CA GLY A 31 13.82 -14.21 -20.14
C GLY A 31 14.22 -13.23 -19.01
N CYS A 32 15.42 -12.67 -19.10
CA CYS A 32 15.84 -11.62 -18.18
C CYS A 32 14.87 -10.43 -18.24
N VAL A 33 14.64 -9.77 -17.11
CA VAL A 33 13.89 -8.51 -17.06
C VAL A 33 14.70 -7.45 -17.82
N VAL A 34 14.10 -6.83 -18.83
CA VAL A 34 14.74 -5.79 -19.65
C VAL A 34 13.75 -4.63 -19.82
N PRO A 35 14.15 -3.39 -19.51
CA PRO A 35 13.30 -2.23 -19.74
C PRO A 35 13.04 -2.05 -21.23
N SER A 36 11.81 -1.68 -21.58
CA SER A 36 11.42 -1.40 -22.96
C SER A 36 10.30 -0.37 -23.00
N ARG A 37 9.91 0.06 -24.21
CA ARG A 37 8.74 0.95 -24.40
C ARG A 37 7.43 0.41 -23.82
N TYR A 38 7.33 -0.90 -23.59
CA TYR A 38 6.16 -1.57 -23.01
C TYR A 38 6.43 -2.17 -21.62
N HIS A 39 7.64 -2.06 -21.10
CA HIS A 39 8.01 -2.62 -19.80
C HIS A 39 8.81 -1.59 -19.00
N CYS A 40 8.15 -0.97 -18.03
CA CYS A 40 8.78 -0.04 -17.10
C CYS A 40 9.37 -0.83 -15.91
N VAL A 41 10.68 -0.72 -15.72
CA VAL A 41 11.42 -1.34 -14.61
C VAL A 41 11.85 -0.23 -13.67
N LEU A 42 11.32 -0.22 -12.45
CA LEU A 42 11.52 0.89 -11.50
C LEU A 42 12.74 0.69 -10.58
N TYR A 43 13.56 -0.31 -10.86
CA TYR A 43 14.81 -0.57 -10.14
C TYR A 43 15.97 -0.78 -11.12
N GLU A 44 17.20 -0.57 -10.65
CA GLU A 44 18.41 -0.74 -11.45
C GLU A 44 18.66 -2.22 -11.73
N LEU A 45 19.06 -2.51 -12.97
CA LEU A 45 19.52 -3.81 -13.43
C LEU A 45 21.04 -3.76 -13.67
N PRO A 46 21.76 -4.88 -13.48
CA PRO A 46 21.27 -6.19 -13.02
C PRO A 46 21.04 -6.24 -11.50
N VAL A 47 20.16 -7.15 -11.05
CA VAL A 47 19.91 -7.39 -9.61
C VAL A 47 20.75 -8.57 -9.09
N ASN A 48 21.28 -8.45 -7.88
CA ASN A 48 22.14 -9.48 -7.27
C ASN A 48 21.37 -10.49 -6.40
N LEU A 49 20.05 -10.27 -6.18
CA LEU A 49 19.15 -11.03 -5.30
C LEU A 49 19.56 -11.14 -3.81
N LYS A 50 20.67 -10.52 -3.41
CA LYS A 50 21.16 -10.48 -2.02
C LYS A 50 20.61 -9.27 -1.28
N ASP A 51 20.60 -8.13 -1.97
CA ASP A 51 20.15 -6.85 -1.43
C ASP A 51 18.87 -6.38 -2.14
N PRO A 52 18.03 -5.57 -1.48
CA PRO A 52 16.97 -4.86 -2.17
C PRO A 52 17.55 -4.07 -3.35
N PRO A 53 16.97 -4.21 -4.56
CA PRO A 53 17.54 -3.58 -5.74
C PRO A 53 17.44 -2.05 -5.61
N ARG A 54 18.45 -1.36 -6.13
CA ARG A 54 18.50 0.10 -6.07
C ARG A 54 17.37 0.70 -6.90
N PRO A 55 16.72 1.77 -6.45
CA PRO A 55 15.71 2.47 -7.25
C PRO A 55 16.27 2.95 -8.59
N HIS A 56 15.49 2.80 -9.66
CA HIS A 56 15.81 3.44 -10.93
C HIS A 56 15.79 4.96 -10.75
N ARG A 57 16.72 5.65 -11.42
CA ARG A 57 16.82 7.10 -11.41
C ARG A 57 16.97 7.60 -12.85
N SER A 58 15.92 8.20 -13.38
CA SER A 58 15.98 8.90 -14.65
C SER A 58 16.36 10.37 -14.45
N LYS A 59 16.71 11.05 -15.56
CA LYS A 59 16.90 12.51 -15.56
C LYS A 59 15.56 13.28 -15.59
N GLN A 60 14.45 12.61 -15.90
CA GLN A 60 13.11 13.20 -15.97
C GLN A 60 12.43 13.08 -14.59
N LEU A 61 12.72 14.06 -13.74
CA LEU A 61 12.19 14.10 -12.38
C LEU A 61 10.72 14.55 -12.36
N ARG A 62 9.93 13.92 -11.49
CA ARG A 62 8.66 14.44 -10.95
C ARG A 62 7.56 14.69 -12.00
N VAL A 63 7.03 13.59 -12.52
CA VAL A 63 5.92 13.63 -13.50
C VAL A 63 4.59 13.93 -12.79
N TRP A 64 3.87 14.96 -13.27
CA TRP A 64 2.51 15.29 -12.85
C TRP A 64 1.61 15.48 -14.08
N ASP A 65 1.26 14.36 -14.72
CA ASP A 65 0.45 14.34 -15.93
C ASP A 65 -0.79 13.43 -15.76
N THR A 66 -1.37 13.02 -16.87
CA THR A 66 -2.52 12.09 -16.92
C THR A 66 -2.11 10.65 -17.25
N ASP A 67 -0.84 10.38 -17.56
CA ASP A 67 -0.32 9.03 -17.86
C ASP A 67 0.38 8.40 -16.65
N HIS A 68 0.61 9.16 -15.57
CA HIS A 68 1.29 8.68 -14.37
C HIS A 68 0.45 8.84 -13.10
N VAL A 69 0.77 8.01 -12.11
CA VAL A 69 0.27 8.13 -10.75
C VAL A 69 0.70 9.48 -10.19
N ARG A 70 -0.26 10.24 -9.66
CA ARG A 70 0.00 11.48 -8.95
C ARG A 70 0.63 11.18 -7.60
N MET A 71 1.96 11.30 -7.55
CA MET A 71 2.74 10.99 -6.35
C MET A 71 2.48 12.00 -5.23
N PRO A 72 2.42 11.57 -3.97
CA PRO A 72 2.11 12.45 -2.83
C PRO A 72 3.21 13.49 -2.58
N PHE A 73 4.44 13.20 -2.99
CA PHE A 73 5.60 14.10 -2.85
C PHE A 73 5.80 15.09 -4.00
N SER A 74 4.91 15.10 -5.00
CA SER A 74 5.01 16.05 -6.11
C SER A 74 4.89 17.49 -5.62
N ASP A 75 5.66 18.40 -6.21
CA ASP A 75 5.58 19.84 -5.92
C ASP A 75 4.21 20.43 -6.32
N GLU A 76 3.51 19.79 -7.26
CA GLU A 76 2.17 20.14 -7.73
C GLU A 76 1.05 19.70 -6.77
N ASN A 77 1.39 18.85 -5.78
CA ASN A 77 0.44 18.43 -4.76
C ASN A 77 0.35 19.50 -3.68
N LEU A 78 -0.49 20.52 -3.89
CA LEU A 78 -0.68 21.64 -2.98
C LEU A 78 -1.82 21.40 -1.98
N PHE A 79 -1.73 22.01 -0.79
CA PHE A 79 -2.72 21.89 0.27
C PHE A 79 -2.96 23.22 0.99
N PRO A 80 -4.22 23.62 1.24
CA PRO A 80 -4.53 24.82 2.02
C PRO A 80 -4.34 24.53 3.52
N VAL A 81 -3.62 25.42 4.21
CA VAL A 81 -3.35 25.36 5.64
C VAL A 81 -3.77 26.69 6.27
N LYS A 82 -4.39 26.64 7.45
CA LYS A 82 -4.69 27.84 8.25
C LYS A 82 -3.53 28.16 9.18
N GLU A 83 -2.83 29.27 8.94
CA GLU A 83 -1.81 29.80 9.85
C GLU A 83 -2.20 31.20 10.29
N ASN A 84 -2.26 31.44 11.61
CA ASN A 84 -2.64 32.73 12.18
C ASN A 84 -3.95 33.30 11.59
N SER A 85 -4.94 32.43 11.37
CA SER A 85 -6.25 32.75 10.75
C SER A 85 -6.19 33.18 9.28
N VAL A 86 -5.05 32.98 8.61
CA VAL A 86 -4.88 33.21 7.16
C VAL A 86 -4.78 31.86 6.45
N ASP A 87 -5.50 31.71 5.34
CA ASP A 87 -5.39 30.55 4.46
C ASP A 87 -4.14 30.70 3.58
N ILE A 88 -3.19 29.77 3.76
CA ILE A 88 -1.92 29.72 3.02
C ILE A 88 -1.86 28.41 2.24
N ILE A 89 -1.35 28.46 1.02
CA ILE A 89 -1.13 27.25 0.20
C ILE A 89 0.30 26.76 0.43
N LYS A 90 0.44 25.52 0.89
CA LYS A 90 1.74 24.84 1.06
C LYS A 90 1.84 23.62 0.15
N LYS A 91 3.07 23.12 -0.04
CA LYS A 91 3.28 21.78 -0.60
C LYS A 91 2.72 20.77 0.38
N ARG A 92 1.77 19.94 -0.06
CA ARG A 92 1.10 18.95 0.79
C ARG A 92 2.09 17.96 1.40
N TRP A 93 3.16 17.64 0.69
CA TRP A 93 4.20 16.75 1.20
C TRP A 93 4.91 17.30 2.44
N GLN A 94 5.15 18.62 2.51
CA GLN A 94 5.72 19.24 3.72
C GLN A 94 4.76 19.09 4.91
N VAL A 95 3.46 19.30 4.68
CA VAL A 95 2.43 19.10 5.70
C VAL A 95 2.36 17.63 6.15
N ILE A 96 2.51 16.68 5.22
CA ILE A 96 2.58 15.24 5.51
C ILE A 96 3.81 14.93 6.38
N GLU A 97 4.98 15.43 6.01
CA GLU A 97 6.23 15.24 6.75
C GLU A 97 6.11 15.79 8.18
N GLU A 98 5.63 17.02 8.33
CA GLU A 98 5.40 17.66 9.64
C GLU A 98 4.40 16.87 10.50
N ALA A 99 3.27 16.45 9.93
CA ALA A 99 2.24 15.71 10.64
C ALA A 99 2.72 14.34 11.12
N LEU A 100 3.46 13.62 10.26
CA LEU A 100 3.93 12.26 10.54
C LEU A 100 5.24 12.21 11.35
N SER A 101 5.98 13.32 11.44
CA SER A 101 7.18 13.41 12.29
C SER A 101 6.85 13.53 13.78
N THR A 102 5.58 13.74 14.13
CA THR A 102 5.14 13.72 15.53
C THR A 102 5.12 12.30 16.09
N ASN A 103 5.33 12.17 17.41
CA ASN A 103 5.24 10.87 18.07
C ASN A 103 3.76 10.46 18.25
N ILE A 104 3.25 9.60 17.37
CA ILE A 104 1.85 9.14 17.37
C ILE A 104 1.73 7.88 18.23
N MET A 105 1.13 8.02 19.41
CA MET A 105 1.07 6.97 20.43
C MET A 105 -0.33 6.38 20.61
N SER A 106 -1.35 6.95 19.96
CA SER A 106 -2.74 6.53 20.10
C SER A 106 -3.52 6.57 18.79
N THR A 107 -4.66 5.89 18.76
CA THR A 107 -5.55 5.89 17.59
C THR A 107 -6.13 7.28 17.29
N TYR A 108 -6.36 8.10 18.33
CA TYR A 108 -6.85 9.47 18.20
C TYR A 108 -5.76 10.42 17.68
N GLU A 109 -4.53 10.27 18.14
CA GLU A 109 -3.38 11.00 17.57
C GLU A 109 -3.15 10.61 16.11
N PHE A 110 -3.33 9.34 15.76
CA PHE A 110 -3.24 8.87 14.38
C PHE A 110 -4.29 9.52 13.47
N GLU A 111 -5.56 9.53 13.89
CA GLU A 111 -6.63 10.23 13.18
C GLU A 111 -6.35 11.74 13.07
N THR A 112 -5.89 12.36 14.16
CA THR A 112 -5.53 13.78 14.19
C THR A 112 -4.40 14.10 13.22
N ALA A 113 -3.35 13.29 13.17
CA ALA A 113 -2.23 13.46 12.25
C ALA A 113 -2.68 13.34 10.79
N LEU A 114 -3.49 12.33 10.46
CA LEU A 114 -3.99 12.13 9.10
C LEU A 114 -4.91 13.27 8.64
N ASN A 115 -5.68 13.87 9.54
CA ASN A 115 -6.55 15.01 9.24
C ASN A 115 -5.78 16.32 8.98
N LYS A 116 -4.50 16.43 9.36
CA LYS A 116 -3.69 17.64 9.06
C LYS A 116 -3.44 17.83 7.55
N TYR A 117 -3.40 16.74 6.78
CA TYR A 117 -3.09 16.77 5.35
C TYR A 117 -4.19 16.14 4.49
N ASN A 118 -5.38 15.90 5.04
CA ASN A 118 -6.54 15.43 4.29
C ASN A 118 -7.76 16.29 4.62
N ILE A 119 -8.62 16.48 3.61
CA ILE A 119 -9.90 17.17 3.79
C ILE A 119 -11.01 16.13 3.77
N ASN A 120 -11.93 16.21 4.73
CA ASN A 120 -13.12 15.35 4.82
C ASN A 120 -12.83 13.84 4.90
N LEU A 121 -11.82 13.44 5.69
CA LEU A 121 -11.75 12.02 6.05
C LEU A 121 -12.99 11.64 6.87
N PRO A 122 -13.55 10.44 6.67
CA PRO A 122 -14.57 9.92 7.55
C PRO A 122 -13.97 9.67 8.94
N LYS A 123 -14.82 9.53 9.96
CA LYS A 123 -14.40 9.19 11.32
C LYS A 123 -13.75 7.81 11.38
N PHE A 124 -12.76 7.63 12.25
CA PHE A 124 -11.94 6.41 12.32
C PHE A 124 -12.50 5.36 13.28
N GLU A 125 -13.83 5.27 13.38
CA GLU A 125 -14.48 4.55 14.48
C GLU A 125 -14.15 3.04 14.51
N LEU A 126 -14.02 2.40 13.34
CA LEU A 126 -13.60 0.99 13.27
C LEU A 126 -12.14 0.83 13.72
N PHE A 127 -11.27 1.75 13.31
CA PHE A 127 -9.87 1.75 13.71
C PHE A 127 -9.72 1.91 15.24
N HIS A 128 -10.44 2.87 15.84
CA HIS A 128 -10.47 3.04 17.29
C HIS A 128 -10.98 1.78 17.99
N TYR A 129 -12.11 1.22 17.55
CA TYR A 129 -12.67 0.02 18.15
C TYR A 129 -11.72 -1.18 18.03
N PHE A 130 -11.10 -1.37 16.87
CA PHE A 130 -10.17 -2.47 16.63
C PHE A 130 -8.98 -2.43 17.61
N PHE A 131 -8.30 -1.29 17.73
CA PHE A 131 -7.13 -1.16 18.61
C PHE A 131 -7.46 -1.12 20.10
N ASN A 132 -8.64 -0.62 20.47
CA ASN A 132 -9.03 -0.47 21.88
C ASN A 132 -9.84 -1.65 22.44
N LYS A 133 -10.50 -2.45 21.58
CA LYS A 133 -11.44 -3.50 22.00
C LYS A 133 -11.16 -4.88 21.38
N VAL A 134 -10.46 -4.97 20.26
CA VAL A 134 -10.24 -6.24 19.54
C VAL A 134 -8.80 -6.75 19.66
N LEU A 135 -7.81 -5.86 19.56
CA LEU A 135 -6.42 -6.20 19.79
C LEU A 135 -6.10 -6.28 21.28
N ASN A 136 -5.14 -7.14 21.61
CA ASN A 136 -4.61 -7.18 22.96
C ASN A 136 -3.87 -5.85 23.26
N PRO A 137 -3.91 -5.34 24.51
CA PRO A 137 -3.29 -4.06 24.86
C PRO A 137 -1.80 -3.99 24.50
N GLU A 138 -1.07 -5.10 24.67
CA GLU A 138 0.35 -5.19 24.31
C GLU A 138 0.57 -5.11 22.79
N GLU A 139 -0.25 -5.79 21.98
CA GLU A 139 -0.17 -5.74 20.52
C GLU A 139 -0.47 -4.33 19.99
N SER A 140 -1.47 -3.67 20.60
CA SER A 140 -1.85 -2.29 20.31
C SER A 140 -0.70 -1.33 20.64
N LEU A 141 -0.11 -1.44 21.83
CA LEU A 141 1.05 -0.66 22.24
C LEU A 141 2.24 -0.90 21.32
N ASN A 142 2.55 -2.15 20.98
CA ASN A 142 3.64 -2.51 20.08
C ASN A 142 3.44 -1.94 18.67
N PHE A 143 2.20 -1.87 18.20
CA PHE A 143 1.91 -1.24 16.91
C PHE A 143 2.31 0.24 16.93
N PHE A 144 1.85 1.04 17.89
CA PHE A 144 2.16 2.48 17.93
C PHE A 144 3.62 2.77 18.26
N THR A 145 4.25 1.99 19.14
CA THR A 145 5.64 2.21 19.56
C THR A 145 6.69 1.68 18.59
N THR A 146 6.38 0.61 17.84
CA THR A 146 7.38 -0.08 17.02
C THR A 146 6.99 -0.17 15.54
N CYS A 147 5.75 -0.59 15.23
CA CYS A 147 5.35 -0.84 13.85
C CYS A 147 5.09 0.45 13.08
N LEU A 148 4.23 1.32 13.61
CA LEU A 148 3.80 2.57 13.00
C LEU A 148 4.98 3.52 12.69
N PRO A 149 5.97 3.74 13.58
CA PRO A 149 7.13 4.58 13.26
C PRO A 149 7.92 4.04 12.05
N LYS A 150 7.98 2.72 11.89
CA LYS A 150 8.64 2.10 10.74
C LYS A 150 7.81 2.21 9.46
N ILE A 151 6.47 2.10 9.55
CA ILE A 151 5.56 2.38 8.44
C ILE A 151 5.74 3.84 7.98
N ILE A 152 5.77 4.79 8.90
CA ILE A 152 6.00 6.21 8.62
C ILE A 152 7.36 6.42 7.95
N LYS A 153 8.43 5.87 8.52
CA LYS A 153 9.77 5.94 7.93
C LYS A 153 9.79 5.40 6.51
N LEU A 154 9.11 4.27 6.25
CA LEU A 154 9.04 3.68 4.93
C LEU A 154 8.21 4.52 3.95
N ALA A 155 7.13 5.13 4.43
CA ALA A 155 6.31 6.02 3.62
C ALA A 155 7.05 7.30 3.21
N LEU A 156 7.77 7.93 4.14
CA LEU A 156 8.52 9.17 3.89
C LEU A 156 9.73 8.96 2.96
N ARG A 157 10.22 7.71 2.82
CA ARG A 157 11.25 7.34 1.84
C ARG A 157 10.73 7.19 0.40
N LEU A 158 9.43 7.36 0.15
CA LEU A 158 8.86 7.18 -1.18
C LEU A 158 9.57 7.98 -2.30
N PRO A 159 9.97 9.26 -2.12
CA PRO A 159 10.71 10.01 -3.15
C PRO A 159 12.08 9.41 -3.48
N GLU A 160 12.73 8.77 -2.51
CA GLU A 160 14.01 8.06 -2.69
C GLU A 160 13.82 6.74 -3.44
N LEU A 161 12.71 6.04 -3.12
CA LEU A 161 12.45 4.68 -3.61
C LEU A 161 11.78 4.64 -4.98
N ILE A 162 11.00 5.66 -5.35
CA ILE A 162 10.27 5.74 -6.63
C ILE A 162 10.34 7.19 -7.16
N PRO A 163 11.52 7.67 -7.58
CA PRO A 163 11.72 9.07 -7.99
C PRO A 163 11.06 9.43 -9.32
N ASP A 164 10.94 8.47 -10.24
CA ASP A 164 10.50 8.70 -11.62
C ASP A 164 8.97 8.62 -11.80
N GLY A 165 8.24 8.33 -10.72
CA GLY A 165 6.79 8.09 -10.78
C GLY A 165 6.43 6.70 -11.32
N ILE A 166 5.13 6.42 -11.44
CA ILE A 166 4.60 5.12 -11.86
C ILE A 166 3.63 5.36 -13.01
N PRO A 167 3.86 4.81 -14.20
CA PRO A 167 2.90 4.96 -15.30
C PRO A 167 1.61 4.19 -15.00
N LEU A 168 0.49 4.76 -15.42
CA LEU A 168 -0.83 4.16 -15.29
C LEU A 168 -0.98 3.04 -16.33
N LEU A 169 -1.59 1.94 -15.89
CA LEU A 169 -1.98 0.84 -16.76
C LEU A 169 -3.40 1.10 -17.27
N GLN A 170 -3.47 1.91 -18.33
CA GLN A 170 -4.72 2.38 -18.92
C GLN A 170 -5.40 1.28 -19.76
N GLN A 171 -6.72 1.40 -19.93
CA GLN A 171 -7.48 0.53 -20.82
C GLN A 171 -6.89 0.55 -22.24
N ASN A 172 -6.93 -0.59 -22.93
CA ASN A 172 -6.43 -0.78 -24.31
C ASN A 172 -4.92 -0.53 -24.50
N HIS A 173 -4.12 -0.51 -23.43
CA HIS A 173 -2.66 -0.41 -23.50
C HIS A 173 -1.99 -1.71 -23.04
N ASN A 174 -1.01 -2.19 -23.83
CA ASN A 174 -0.13 -3.28 -23.43
C ASN A 174 1.11 -2.70 -22.75
N ARG A 175 1.10 -2.67 -21.42
CA ARG A 175 2.22 -2.20 -20.60
C ARG A 175 2.43 -3.15 -19.41
N SER A 176 3.68 -3.26 -18.97
CA SER A 176 4.10 -4.06 -17.82
C SER A 176 4.95 -3.22 -16.88
N LEU A 177 4.86 -3.53 -15.58
CA LEU A 177 5.61 -2.87 -14.51
C LEU A 177 6.42 -3.90 -13.72
N SER A 178 7.67 -3.59 -13.45
CA SER A 178 8.48 -4.34 -12.48
C SER A 178 8.91 -3.42 -11.34
N LEU A 179 8.47 -3.79 -10.14
CA LEU A 179 8.73 -3.11 -8.87
C LEU A 179 9.41 -4.09 -7.92
N SER A 180 10.28 -3.57 -7.06
CA SER A 180 10.80 -4.33 -5.93
C SER A 180 9.75 -4.43 -4.81
N GLN A 181 9.88 -5.45 -3.95
CA GLN A 181 9.03 -5.56 -2.78
C GLN A 181 9.17 -4.35 -1.84
N LEU A 182 10.38 -3.78 -1.72
CA LEU A 182 10.63 -2.58 -0.92
C LEU A 182 9.83 -1.36 -1.44
N GLN A 183 9.79 -1.18 -2.76
CA GLN A 183 8.98 -0.12 -3.39
C GLN A 183 7.49 -0.33 -3.13
N ILE A 184 7.00 -1.56 -3.27
CA ILE A 184 5.60 -1.91 -2.97
C ILE A 184 5.29 -1.64 -1.49
N SER A 185 6.17 -2.00 -0.57
CA SER A 185 5.97 -1.74 0.85
C SER A 185 5.88 -0.24 1.14
N SER A 186 6.69 0.60 0.50
CA SER A 186 6.58 2.06 0.63
C SER A 186 5.28 2.63 0.06
N LEU A 187 4.83 2.13 -1.10
CA LEU A 187 3.51 2.50 -1.66
C LEU A 187 2.37 2.12 -0.72
N LEU A 188 2.40 0.91 -0.16
CA LEU A 188 1.39 0.43 0.78
C LEU A 188 1.42 1.21 2.11
N SER A 189 2.59 1.60 2.61
CA SER A 189 2.70 2.48 3.78
C SER A 189 2.08 3.85 3.50
N ASN A 190 2.28 4.41 2.31
CA ASN A 190 1.65 5.66 1.88
C ASN A 190 0.12 5.55 1.75
N ALA A 191 -0.38 4.41 1.24
CA ALA A 191 -1.80 4.11 1.17
C ALA A 191 -2.45 3.94 2.56
N PHE A 192 -1.75 3.27 3.49
CA PHE A 192 -2.15 3.14 4.89
C PHE A 192 -2.24 4.51 5.57
N LEU A 193 -1.26 5.39 5.34
CA LEU A 193 -1.25 6.75 5.88
C LEU A 193 -2.10 7.75 5.08
N CYS A 194 -2.87 7.28 4.08
CA CYS A 194 -3.77 8.09 3.27
C CYS A 194 -3.10 9.32 2.61
N THR A 195 -1.88 9.18 2.11
CA THR A 195 -1.10 10.30 1.57
C THR A 195 -1.41 10.60 0.11
N PHE A 196 -1.84 9.60 -0.67
CA PHE A 196 -2.08 9.80 -2.10
C PHE A 196 -3.18 10.84 -2.33
N PRO A 197 -2.96 11.82 -3.23
CA PRO A 197 -3.97 12.78 -3.60
C PRO A 197 -5.14 12.08 -4.29
N TRP A 198 -6.32 12.23 -3.70
CA TRP A 198 -7.54 11.64 -4.24
C TRP A 198 -8.40 12.73 -4.90
N LYS A 199 -8.66 12.61 -6.21
CA LYS A 199 -9.61 13.48 -6.92
C LYS A 199 -10.77 12.66 -7.45
N LYS A 200 -12.00 13.19 -7.33
CA LYS A 200 -13.23 12.53 -7.81
C LYS A 200 -13.17 12.14 -9.28
N SER A 201 -12.49 12.93 -10.12
CA SER A 201 -12.32 12.61 -11.55
C SER A 201 -11.45 11.38 -11.84
N ILE A 202 -10.59 10.97 -10.90
CA ILE A 202 -9.80 9.74 -11.00
C ILE A 202 -10.60 8.55 -10.45
N ALA A 203 -11.43 8.79 -9.44
CA ALA A 203 -12.26 7.78 -8.79
C ALA A 203 -13.26 7.08 -9.73
N SER A 204 -13.64 7.73 -10.83
CA SER A 204 -14.52 7.13 -11.85
C SER A 204 -13.81 6.08 -12.71
N SER A 205 -12.48 6.12 -12.79
CA SER A 205 -11.68 5.32 -13.72
C SER A 205 -10.69 4.38 -13.03
N TYR A 206 -10.36 4.64 -11.77
CA TYR A 206 -9.40 3.84 -10.99
C TYR A 206 -9.90 3.57 -9.56
N PRO A 207 -9.57 2.40 -8.98
CA PRO A 207 -9.93 2.07 -7.61
C PRO A 207 -9.20 2.95 -6.59
N GLY A 208 -9.81 3.06 -5.40
CA GLY A 208 -9.21 3.65 -4.20
C GLY A 208 -7.88 3.02 -3.82
N VAL A 209 -6.83 3.84 -3.71
CA VAL A 209 -5.52 3.37 -3.20
C VAL A 209 -5.40 3.57 -1.69
N ASN A 210 -5.94 4.66 -1.14
CA ASN A 210 -5.87 4.96 0.28
C ASN A 210 -6.81 4.04 1.09
N PHE A 211 -6.38 3.67 2.29
CA PHE A 211 -7.06 2.67 3.13
C PHE A 211 -8.22 3.22 3.96
N ILE A 212 -8.80 4.35 3.52
CA ILE A 212 -9.83 5.11 4.25
C ILE A 212 -11.00 4.22 4.68
N THR A 213 -11.46 3.33 3.78
CA THR A 213 -12.60 2.44 4.04
C THR A 213 -12.33 1.38 5.10
N LEU A 214 -11.05 1.09 5.41
CA LEU A 214 -10.68 0.19 6.50
C LEU A 214 -10.80 0.87 7.87
N TYR A 215 -10.88 2.21 7.94
CA TYR A 215 -10.89 2.95 9.21
C TYR A 215 -12.29 3.34 9.66
N SER A 216 -13.23 3.51 8.72
CA SER A 216 -14.50 4.21 8.98
C SER A 216 -15.76 3.35 9.00
N SER A 217 -15.67 2.03 8.85
CA SER A 217 -16.86 1.25 8.55
C SER A 217 -17.77 0.99 9.77
N PHE A 218 -19.04 1.40 9.63
CA PHE A 218 -20.21 0.79 10.29
C PHE A 218 -21.44 0.65 9.38
N GLU A 219 -21.32 0.88 8.06
CA GLU A 219 -22.47 0.76 7.15
C GLU A 219 -23.08 -0.64 7.12
N ARG A 220 -22.31 -1.66 7.53
CA ARG A 220 -22.77 -3.05 7.72
C ARG A 220 -22.05 -3.66 8.92
N PRO A 221 -22.64 -3.65 10.13
CA PRO A 221 -22.02 -4.20 11.33
C PRO A 221 -21.55 -5.66 11.17
N SER A 222 -22.27 -6.44 10.36
CA SER A 222 -21.92 -7.82 10.00
C SER A 222 -20.55 -7.97 9.31
N ARG A 223 -20.03 -6.91 8.70
CA ARG A 223 -18.72 -6.90 8.02
C ARG A 223 -17.56 -6.52 8.92
N ASN A 224 -17.81 -5.99 10.11
CA ASN A 224 -16.75 -5.51 11.00
C ASN A 224 -15.75 -6.60 11.36
N HIS A 225 -16.24 -7.82 11.63
CA HIS A 225 -15.36 -8.95 11.93
C HIS A 225 -14.38 -9.26 10.79
N SER A 226 -14.84 -9.17 9.53
CA SER A 226 -13.97 -9.34 8.37
C SER A 226 -12.96 -8.21 8.23
N MET A 227 -13.31 -6.98 8.61
CA MET A 227 -12.38 -5.84 8.58
C MET A 227 -11.28 -5.98 9.64
N TYR A 228 -11.61 -6.50 10.83
CA TYR A 228 -10.60 -6.81 11.84
C TYR A 228 -9.58 -7.83 11.33
N GLY A 229 -10.05 -8.88 10.63
CA GLY A 229 -9.17 -9.84 9.96
C GLY A 229 -8.26 -9.18 8.92
N LYS A 230 -8.79 -8.23 8.12
CA LYS A 230 -7.99 -7.46 7.16
C LYS A 230 -6.93 -6.60 7.85
N LEU A 231 -7.29 -5.88 8.92
CA LEU A 231 -6.34 -5.07 9.68
C LEU A 231 -5.24 -5.92 10.30
N LYS A 232 -5.57 -7.06 10.92
CA LYS A 232 -4.57 -8.01 11.43
C LYS A 232 -3.61 -8.48 10.33
N CYS A 233 -4.14 -8.83 9.16
CA CYS A 233 -3.35 -9.26 8.02
C CYS A 233 -2.38 -8.17 7.54
N LEU A 234 -2.86 -6.93 7.38
CA LEU A 234 -2.07 -5.78 6.94
C LEU A 234 -0.99 -5.40 7.98
N ILE A 235 -1.35 -5.37 9.25
CA ILE A 235 -0.39 -5.10 10.34
C ILE A 235 0.70 -6.18 10.36
N ASN A 236 0.34 -7.45 10.22
CA ASN A 236 1.31 -8.55 10.12
C ASN A 236 2.23 -8.39 8.91
N TYR A 237 1.70 -8.00 7.74
CA TYR A 237 2.51 -7.66 6.58
C TYR A 237 3.53 -6.56 6.91
N PHE A 238 3.09 -5.46 7.53
CA PHE A 238 3.99 -4.37 7.91
C PHE A 238 5.03 -4.79 8.93
N TYR A 239 4.70 -5.63 9.91
CA TYR A 239 5.70 -6.21 10.82
C TYR A 239 6.77 -6.98 10.05
N ARG A 240 6.38 -7.84 9.10
CA ARG A 240 7.34 -8.63 8.32
C ARG A 240 8.29 -7.76 7.49
N VAL A 241 7.76 -6.80 6.74
CA VAL A 241 8.60 -5.98 5.84
C VAL A 241 9.42 -4.92 6.58
N THR A 242 9.05 -4.56 7.81
CA THR A 242 9.79 -3.58 8.63
C THR A 242 10.75 -4.20 9.66
N GLN A 243 10.69 -5.51 9.87
CA GLN A 243 11.62 -6.24 10.76
C GLN A 243 12.83 -6.83 10.02
N GLN A 244 12.74 -7.06 8.70
CA GLN A 244 13.80 -7.67 7.88
C GLN A 244 15.07 -6.80 7.68
N GLY A 245 15.22 -5.68 8.41
CA GLY A 245 16.43 -4.85 8.43
C GLY A 245 17.50 -5.28 9.43
N LYS A 246 17.38 -6.49 10.02
CA LYS A 246 18.42 -7.14 10.81
C LYS A 246 18.82 -8.43 10.11
N SER A 247 19.75 -8.36 9.17
CA SER A 247 20.60 -9.48 8.78
C SER A 247 22.03 -9.02 8.81
#